data_AF-A0AAW0UNF4-F1
#
_entry.id   AF-A0AAW0UNF4-F1
#
_cell.length_a   1.000
_cell.length_b   1.000
_cell.length_c   1.000
_cell.angle_alpha   90.00
_cell.angle_beta   90.00
_cell.angle_gamma   90.00
#
_symmetry.space_group_name_H-M   'P 1'
#
loop_
_entity.id
_entity.type
_entity.pdbx_description
1 polymer ?
#
loop_
_entity_poly.entity_id
_entity_poly.type
_entity_poly.pdbx_seq_one_letter_code
_entity_poly.pdbx_strand_id
1 'polypeptide(L)'
;MAERGERGCFSAFGWPFPDMKDPPLSFKLRSIFVIPMVSTFSKILLSLCNIINGHNVECLQEMVEKRLKGTSLVTVSNHYSCTDDPALWVVLTI
;
A
#
# COMPACT_ATOMS: atom_id res chain seq x y z
N MET A 1 -25.58 22.91 14.81
CA MET A 1 -24.42 23.83 14.75
C MET A 1 -23.17 22.96 14.79
N ALA A 2 -22.59 22.53 13.68
CA ALA A 2 -22.18 23.32 12.53
C ALA A 2 -22.64 22.72 11.18
N GLU A 3 -23.38 23.52 10.42
CA GLU A 3 -23.52 23.41 8.98
C GLU A 3 -22.54 24.39 8.34
N ARG A 4 -21.75 23.96 7.34
CA ARG A 4 -21.22 24.84 6.30
C ARG A 4 -20.59 24.01 5.17
N GLY A 5 -20.98 24.31 3.93
CA GLY A 5 -20.08 24.18 2.79
C GLY A 5 -20.64 23.40 1.62
N GLU A 6 -21.47 24.06 0.83
CA GLU A 6 -21.88 23.62 -0.51
C GLU A 6 -20.68 23.48 -1.48
N ARG A 7 -20.82 22.50 -2.39
CA ARG A 7 -20.46 22.53 -3.81
C ARG A 7 -19.02 22.94 -4.20
N GLY A 8 -18.17 21.93 -4.34
CA GLY A 8 -17.06 21.92 -5.29
C GLY A 8 -17.22 20.72 -6.22
N CYS A 9 -17.41 20.94 -7.51
CA CYS A 9 -17.56 19.91 -8.54
C CYS A 9 -16.31 19.01 -8.59
N PHE A 10 -16.41 17.77 -8.10
CA PHE A 10 -15.46 16.71 -8.44
C PHE A 10 -16.25 15.49 -8.96
N SER A 11 -16.15 15.33 -10.28
CA SER A 11 -16.48 14.18 -11.13
C SER A 11 -17.94 13.67 -11.17
N ALA A 12 -18.52 13.73 -12.37
CA ALA A 12 -19.74 13.02 -12.79
C ALA A 12 -19.66 11.48 -12.70
N PHE A 13 -18.55 10.95 -12.19
CA PHE A 13 -18.32 9.54 -11.90
C PHE A 13 -18.06 9.43 -10.39
N GLY A 14 -18.91 8.70 -9.68
CA GLY A 14 -18.64 8.31 -8.30
C GLY A 14 -17.38 7.45 -8.22
N TRP A 15 -16.81 7.35 -7.02
CA TRP A 15 -15.65 6.51 -6.75
C TRP A 15 -15.88 5.09 -7.30
N PRO A 16 -15.06 4.60 -8.25
CA PRO A 16 -15.34 3.35 -8.97
C PRO A 16 -15.06 2.09 -8.15
N PHE A 17 -14.34 2.24 -7.03
CA PHE A 17 -14.05 1.12 -6.13
C PHE A 17 -15.13 0.99 -5.06
N PRO A 18 -15.48 -0.24 -4.64
CA PRO A 18 -16.43 -0.45 -3.56
C PRO A 18 -15.91 0.17 -2.25
N ASP A 19 -16.81 0.67 -1.41
CA ASP A 19 -16.47 1.15 -0.06
C ASP A 19 -15.94 -0.04 0.76
N MET A 20 -14.65 0.00 1.10
CA MET A 20 -13.95 -1.08 1.82
C MET A 20 -14.05 -0.95 3.35
N LYS A 21 -14.95 -0.12 3.89
CA LYS A 21 -15.15 0.02 5.35
C LYS A 21 -15.52 -1.29 6.04
N ASP A 22 -16.27 -2.17 5.38
CA ASP A 22 -16.58 -3.51 5.91
C ASP A 22 -16.55 -4.59 4.82
N PRO A 23 -15.36 -5.16 4.51
CA PRO A 23 -15.24 -6.15 3.46
C PRO A 23 -15.76 -7.53 3.92
N PRO A 24 -16.30 -8.35 3.00
CA PRO A 24 -16.83 -9.66 3.33
C PRO A 24 -15.73 -10.58 3.89
N LEU A 25 -16.12 -11.53 4.74
CA LEU A 25 -15.18 -12.45 5.40
C LEU A 25 -14.31 -13.23 4.40
N SER A 26 -14.88 -13.63 3.27
CA SER A 26 -14.15 -14.32 2.20
C SER A 26 -13.02 -13.46 1.62
N PHE A 27 -13.21 -12.14 1.49
CA PHE A 27 -12.15 -11.21 1.09
C PHE A 27 -11.07 -11.15 2.15
N LYS A 28 -11.45 -10.96 3.44
CA LYS A 28 -10.49 -10.91 4.56
C LYS A 28 -9.63 -12.17 4.64
N LEU A 29 -10.24 -13.36 4.52
CA LEU A 29 -9.54 -14.65 4.55
C LEU A 29 -8.58 -14.82 3.37
N ARG A 30 -9.03 -14.48 2.16
CA ARG A 30 -8.18 -14.56 0.96
C ARG A 30 -7.01 -13.60 1.06
N SER A 31 -7.22 -12.37 1.50
CA SER A 31 -6.15 -11.38 1.69
C SER A 31 -5.14 -11.82 2.74
N ILE A 32 -5.60 -12.33 3.90
CA ILE A 32 -4.73 -12.86 4.96
C ILE A 32 -3.83 -13.98 4.46
N PHE A 33 -4.27 -14.78 3.49
CA PHE A 33 -3.47 -15.86 2.93
C PHE A 33 -2.55 -15.39 1.80
N VAL A 34 -3.09 -14.65 0.83
CA VAL A 34 -2.38 -14.29 -0.40
C VAL A 34 -1.26 -13.28 -0.14
N ILE A 35 -1.49 -12.28 0.70
CA ILE A 35 -0.50 -11.24 0.99
C ILE A 35 0.80 -11.84 1.55
N PRO A 36 0.81 -12.62 2.65
CA PRO A 36 2.06 -13.18 3.18
C PRO A 36 2.68 -14.21 2.24
N MET A 37 1.87 -14.97 1.49
CA MET A 37 2.37 -15.93 0.51
C MET A 37 3.18 -15.23 -0.59
N VAL A 38 2.63 -14.18 -1.20
CA VAL A 38 3.29 -13.42 -2.26
C VAL A 38 4.50 -12.66 -1.73
N SER A 39 4.39 -12.04 -0.54
CA SER A 39 5.51 -11.33 0.09
C SER A 39 6.68 -12.27 0.39
N THR A 40 6.43 -13.46 0.93
CA THR A 40 7.48 -14.45 1.24
C THR A 40 8.14 -14.97 -0.02
N PHE A 41 7.34 -15.33 -1.03
CA PHE A 41 7.88 -15.80 -2.32
C PHE A 41 8.75 -14.73 -2.99
N SER A 42 8.30 -13.48 -2.96
CA SER A 42 9.04 -12.35 -3.52
C SER A 42 10.33 -12.08 -2.77
N LYS A 43 10.34 -12.22 -1.43
CA LYS A 43 11.56 -12.12 -0.62
C LYS A 43 12.59 -13.17 -1.01
N ILE A 44 12.17 -14.40 -1.26
CA ILE A 44 13.05 -15.48 -1.71
C ILE A 44 13.64 -15.12 -3.07
N LEU A 45 12.80 -14.75 -4.05
CA LEU A 45 13.26 -14.39 -5.38
C LEU A 45 14.21 -13.18 -5.37
N LEU A 46 13.87 -12.12 -4.67
CA LEU A 46 14.66 -10.90 -4.65
C LEU A 46 15.97 -11.06 -3.86
N SER A 47 15.98 -11.87 -2.80
CA SER A 47 17.19 -12.16 -2.02
C SER A 47 18.15 -13.10 -2.77
N LEU A 48 17.63 -14.05 -3.55
CA LEU A 48 18.45 -15.04 -4.25
C LEU A 48 18.86 -14.60 -5.67
N CYS A 49 18.03 -13.82 -6.36
CA CYS A 49 18.22 -13.53 -7.79
C CYS A 49 18.57 -12.08 -8.09
N ASN A 50 18.60 -11.18 -7.09
CA ASN A 50 18.88 -9.77 -7.34
C ASN A 50 19.67 -9.08 -6.22
N ILE A 51 20.46 -8.07 -6.57
CA ILE A 51 21.05 -7.13 -5.60
C ILE A 51 20.18 -5.88 -5.62
N ILE A 52 19.29 -5.72 -4.63
CA ILE A 52 18.51 -4.48 -4.48
C ILE A 52 19.43 -3.42 -3.88
N ASN A 53 19.74 -2.39 -4.66
CA ASN A 53 20.41 -1.20 -4.13
C ASN A 53 19.34 -0.18 -3.72
N GLY A 54 19.06 -0.10 -2.42
CA GLY A 54 18.10 0.84 -1.86
C GLY A 54 18.77 2.15 -1.46
N HIS A 55 18.18 3.27 -1.85
CA HIS A 55 18.59 4.61 -1.38
C HIS A 55 17.55 5.16 -0.41
N ASN A 56 18.00 5.72 0.71
CA ASN A 56 17.16 6.39 1.72
C ASN A 56 15.98 5.53 2.22
N VAL A 57 16.15 4.19 2.22
CA VAL A 57 15.13 3.24 2.67
C VAL A 57 14.68 3.55 4.09
N GLU A 58 15.63 3.93 4.95
CA GLU A 58 15.37 4.26 6.35
C GLU A 58 14.38 5.41 6.52
N CYS A 59 14.43 6.41 5.63
CA CYS A 59 13.48 7.53 5.65
C CYS A 59 12.05 7.05 5.37
N LEU A 60 11.89 6.15 4.40
CA LEU A 60 10.60 5.55 4.09
C LEU A 60 10.11 4.69 5.27
N GLN A 61 10.97 3.88 5.89
CA GLN A 61 10.63 3.09 7.07
C GLN A 61 10.18 3.99 8.23
N GLU A 62 10.91 5.06 8.52
CA GLU A 62 10.51 6.01 9.56
C GLU A 62 9.16 6.68 9.28
N MET A 63 8.87 7.02 8.02
CA MET A 63 7.56 7.58 7.63
C MET A 63 6.42 6.59 7.82
N VAL A 64 6.67 5.28 7.61
CA VAL A 64 5.68 4.22 7.86
C VAL A 64 5.46 4.04 9.36
N GLU A 65 6.53 3.97 10.15
CA GLU A 65 6.48 3.67 11.58
C GLU A 65 5.99 4.84 12.44
N LYS A 66 6.47 6.07 12.16
CA LYS A 66 6.17 7.26 12.97
C LYS A 66 4.86 7.95 12.57
N ARG A 67 4.14 7.43 11.58
CA ARG A 67 2.90 8.03 11.09
C ARG A 67 1.82 8.04 12.19
N LEU A 68 1.14 9.18 12.35
CA LEU A 68 -0.01 9.30 13.26
C LEU A 68 -1.15 8.36 12.81
N LYS A 69 -1.77 7.65 13.77
CA LYS A 69 -2.93 6.78 13.50
C LYS A 69 -4.02 7.58 12.79
N GLY A 70 -4.46 7.09 11.63
CA GLY A 70 -5.47 7.74 10.79
C GLY A 70 -4.91 8.63 9.67
N THR A 71 -3.60 8.85 9.60
CA THR A 71 -2.98 9.59 8.48
C THR A 71 -2.53 8.63 7.38
N SER A 72 -2.99 8.81 6.14
CA SER A 72 -2.53 8.04 4.98
C SER A 72 -1.13 8.48 4.56
N LEU A 73 -0.28 7.53 4.18
CA LEU A 73 1.00 7.82 3.53
C LEU A 73 0.77 7.68 2.03
N VAL A 74 1.07 8.73 1.27
CA VAL A 74 1.01 8.72 -0.19
C VAL A 74 2.44 8.69 -0.70
N THR A 75 2.77 7.64 -1.44
CA THR A 75 4.06 7.52 -2.14
C THR A 75 3.83 7.74 -3.63
N VAL A 76 4.78 8.40 -4.28
CA VAL A 76 4.80 8.55 -5.74
C VAL A 76 6.05 7.86 -6.22
N SER A 77 5.88 6.84 -7.06
CA SER A 77 6.97 6.08 -7.66
C SER A 77 6.79 6.02 -9.17
N ASN A 78 7.90 5.88 -9.88
CA ASN A 78 7.84 5.47 -11.28
C ASN A 78 7.38 4.02 -11.34
N HIS A 79 6.52 3.70 -12.29
CA HIS A 79 6.09 2.33 -12.52
C HIS A 79 7.00 1.67 -13.55
N TYR A 80 7.70 0.62 -13.13
CA TYR A 80 8.56 -0.17 -14.00
C TYR A 80 7.99 -1.57 -14.24
N SER A 81 7.34 -2.16 -13.23
CA SER A 81 6.79 -3.51 -13.33
C SER A 81 5.75 -3.82 -12.25
N CYS A 82 5.01 -4.91 -12.42
CA CYS A 82 4.15 -5.44 -11.36
C CYS A 82 4.93 -6.03 -10.17
N THR A 83 6.26 -6.15 -10.27
CA THR A 83 7.13 -6.59 -9.19
C THR A 83 7.46 -5.45 -8.22
N ASP A 84 7.11 -4.21 -8.55
CA ASP A 84 7.39 -3.03 -7.73
C ASP A 84 6.67 -3.12 -6.37
N ASP A 85 5.39 -3.57 -6.35
CA ASP A 85 4.62 -3.77 -5.12
C ASP A 85 5.26 -4.80 -4.17
N PRO A 86 5.53 -6.05 -4.59
CA PRO A 86 6.17 -7.01 -3.70
C PRO A 86 7.61 -6.63 -3.34
N ALA A 87 8.35 -5.94 -4.21
CA ALA A 87 9.69 -5.45 -3.88
C ALA A 87 9.64 -4.39 -2.76
N LEU A 88 8.66 -3.47 -2.80
CA LEU A 88 8.46 -2.48 -1.76
C LEU A 88 8.15 -3.14 -0.41
N TRP A 89 7.36 -4.22 -0.40
CA TRP A 89 7.10 -5.03 0.80
C TRP A 89 8.35 -5.72 1.35
N VAL A 90 9.31 -6.10 0.51
CA VAL A 90 10.57 -6.70 0.97
C VAL A 90 11.49 -5.64 1.59
N VAL A 91 11.49 -4.43 1.03
CA VAL A 91 12.26 -3.28 1.51
C VAL A 91 11.68 -2.74 2.83
N LEU A 92 10.36 -2.66 2.94
CA LEU A 92 9.65 -2.33 4.18
C LEU A 92 9.66 -3.56 5.09
N THR A 93 10.68 -3.66 5.95
CA THR A 93 10.73 -4.73 6.96
C THR A 93 9.64 -4.46 8.01
N ILE A 94 8.45 -5.03 7.82
CA ILE A 94 7.29 -4.95 8.72
C ILE A 94 7.15 -6.27 9.49
#